data_AF-A0A0B7AYR0-F1
#
_entry.id   AF-A0A0B7AYR0-F1
#
_cell.length_a   1.000
_cell.length_b   1.000
_cell.length_c   1.000
_cell.angle_alpha   90.00
_cell.angle_beta   90.00
_cell.angle_gamma   90.00
#
_symmetry.space_group_name_H-M   'P 1'
#
loop_
_entity.id
_entity.type
_entity.pdbx_description
1 polymer ?
#
loop_
_entity_poly.entity_id
_entity_poly.type
_entity_poly.pdbx_seq_one_letter_code
_entity_poly.pdbx_strand_id
1 'polypeptide(L)'
;VLFRSKKGCKWLYVSHDPVVETDIENALKELIGEAVLKFEPMVMHIQCQALDDAQRMHQAAVAAGFRNSGITVGLKGKIMIAVRSTHSLEAPLSDEGKILVSQEYLKYLTVSANGKMQENFARIHRFHENVKLFVKQLSISSSVEVDCRKKRKNPAKVKKAEANKDVDIPINCTDNNTFNSDGDMSLFLFDTPS
;
A
#
# COMPACT_ATOMS: atom_id res chain seq x y z
N VAL A 1 -8.74 -17.92 -12.43
CA VAL A 1 -7.47 -18.69 -12.51
C VAL A 1 -7.65 -19.98 -11.71
N LEU A 2 -7.30 -21.15 -12.24
CA LEU A 2 -7.49 -22.45 -11.55
C LEU A 2 -6.17 -23.04 -11.04
N PHE A 3 -6.12 -23.45 -9.76
CA PHE A 3 -4.91 -23.86 -9.03
C PHE A 3 -4.97 -25.31 -8.49
N ARG A 4 -3.79 -25.90 -8.24
CA ARG A 4 -3.52 -27.11 -7.43
C ARG A 4 -2.35 -26.83 -6.46
N SER A 5 -2.19 -27.61 -5.39
CA SER A 5 -1.20 -27.38 -4.32
C SER A 5 0.29 -27.32 -4.77
N LYS A 6 1.16 -26.80 -3.87
CA LYS A 6 2.51 -26.20 -4.11
C LYS A 6 3.60 -27.08 -4.76
N LYS A 7 3.38 -28.38 -5.01
CA LYS A 7 4.26 -29.23 -5.82
C LYS A 7 3.41 -29.91 -6.90
N GLY A 8 3.60 -29.53 -8.16
CA GLY A 8 2.79 -30.03 -9.28
C GLY A 8 1.55 -29.18 -9.63
N CYS A 9 1.54 -27.88 -9.27
CA CYS A 9 0.50 -26.97 -9.72
C CYS A 9 0.54 -26.81 -11.25
N LYS A 10 -0.55 -27.20 -11.92
CA LYS A 10 -0.80 -26.96 -13.34
C LYS A 10 -1.96 -25.99 -13.46
N TRP A 11 -1.75 -24.89 -14.19
CA TRP A 11 -2.84 -23.99 -14.58
C TRP A 11 -3.80 -24.72 -15.53
N LEU A 12 -5.07 -24.86 -15.14
CA LEU A 12 -6.10 -25.42 -16.01
C LEU A 12 -6.66 -24.35 -16.97
N TYR A 13 -6.88 -23.14 -16.43
CA TYR A 13 -7.31 -21.98 -17.18
C TYR A 13 -6.87 -20.67 -16.49
N VAL A 14 -6.44 -19.70 -17.31
CA VAL A 14 -5.96 -18.37 -16.91
C VAL A 14 -6.52 -17.35 -17.89
N SER A 15 -7.07 -16.25 -17.38
CA SER A 15 -7.52 -15.10 -18.16
C SER A 15 -7.29 -13.83 -17.34
N HIS A 16 -7.11 -12.71 -18.03
CA HIS A 16 -7.14 -11.36 -17.46
C HIS A 16 -8.46 -10.63 -17.76
N ASP A 17 -9.28 -11.20 -18.64
CA ASP A 17 -10.59 -10.70 -19.04
C ASP A 17 -11.72 -11.40 -18.26
N PRO A 18 -12.95 -10.86 -18.25
CA PRO A 18 -14.10 -11.53 -17.66
C PRO A 18 -14.30 -12.93 -18.25
N VAL A 19 -14.48 -13.92 -17.38
CA VAL A 19 -14.62 -15.34 -17.76
C VAL A 19 -16.09 -15.76 -17.78
N VAL A 20 -16.43 -16.72 -18.64
CA VAL A 20 -17.77 -17.32 -18.66
C VAL A 20 -17.79 -18.70 -17.99
N GLU A 21 -18.97 -19.13 -17.56
CA GLU A 21 -19.19 -20.39 -16.84
C GLU A 21 -18.63 -21.61 -17.61
N THR A 22 -18.82 -21.62 -18.93
CA THR A 22 -18.30 -22.65 -19.84
C THR A 22 -16.77 -22.75 -19.87
N ASP A 23 -16.04 -21.67 -19.59
CA ASP A 23 -14.56 -21.71 -19.55
C ASP A 23 -14.09 -22.57 -18.36
N ILE A 24 -14.77 -22.40 -17.23
CA ILE A 24 -14.46 -23.13 -15.98
C ILE A 24 -14.90 -24.59 -16.11
N GLU A 25 -16.09 -24.86 -16.67
CA GLU A 25 -16.52 -26.22 -17.00
C GLU A 25 -15.53 -26.95 -17.92
N ASN A 26 -15.13 -26.31 -19.02
CA ASN A 26 -14.19 -26.89 -19.98
C ASN A 26 -12.83 -27.20 -19.32
N ALA A 27 -12.37 -26.34 -18.40
CA ALA A 27 -11.14 -26.56 -17.64
C ALA A 27 -11.23 -27.71 -16.60
N LEU A 28 -12.44 -28.13 -16.20
CA LEU A 28 -12.68 -29.21 -15.24
C LEU A 28 -12.94 -30.58 -15.92
N LYS A 29 -13.37 -30.62 -17.18
CA LYS A 29 -13.84 -31.86 -17.87
C LYS A 29 -12.85 -33.02 -17.89
N GLU A 30 -11.54 -32.75 -17.90
CA GLU A 30 -10.47 -33.76 -17.94
C GLU A 30 -9.59 -33.75 -16.68
N LEU A 31 -10.07 -33.18 -15.57
CA LEU A 31 -9.27 -33.00 -14.37
C LEU A 31 -9.16 -34.27 -13.53
N ILE A 32 -7.93 -34.78 -13.41
CA ILE A 32 -7.57 -35.85 -12.47
C ILE A 32 -6.88 -35.21 -11.25
N GLY A 33 -7.68 -34.77 -10.27
CA GLY A 33 -7.21 -34.26 -8.98
C GLY A 33 -7.97 -33.04 -8.45
N GLU A 34 -7.31 -32.31 -7.54
CA GLU A 34 -7.79 -31.04 -6.96
C GLU A 34 -7.80 -29.90 -7.98
N ALA A 35 -8.83 -29.07 -7.94
CA ALA A 35 -8.84 -27.73 -8.52
C ALA A 35 -9.43 -26.70 -7.57
N VAL A 36 -8.85 -25.50 -7.61
CA VAL A 36 -9.25 -24.34 -6.81
C VAL A 36 -9.47 -23.15 -7.74
N LEU A 37 -10.67 -22.59 -7.78
CA LEU A 37 -10.94 -21.31 -8.43
C LEU A 37 -10.33 -20.20 -7.60
N LYS A 38 -9.53 -19.36 -8.25
CA LYS A 38 -8.87 -18.24 -7.61
C LYS A 38 -8.86 -16.99 -8.49
N PHE A 39 -8.97 -15.86 -7.81
CA PHE A 39 -8.79 -14.52 -8.33
C PHE A 39 -7.76 -13.80 -7.46
N GLU A 40 -6.74 -13.22 -8.10
CA GLU A 40 -5.72 -12.40 -7.47
C GLU A 40 -5.77 -10.98 -8.07
N PRO A 41 -5.74 -9.91 -7.23
CA PRO A 41 -5.69 -8.54 -7.72
C PRO A 41 -4.28 -8.18 -8.22
N MET A 42 -4.13 -7.00 -8.83
CA MET A 42 -2.82 -6.51 -9.25
C MET A 42 -1.87 -6.38 -8.06
N VAL A 43 -0.63 -6.85 -8.26
CA VAL A 43 0.53 -6.56 -7.41
C VAL A 43 1.56 -5.81 -8.25
N MET A 44 2.07 -4.68 -7.74
CA MET A 44 3.09 -3.88 -8.42
C MET A 44 4.18 -3.47 -7.43
N HIS A 45 5.45 -3.61 -7.82
CA HIS A 45 6.60 -3.10 -7.07
C HIS A 45 7.23 -1.93 -7.82
N ILE A 46 7.37 -0.79 -7.16
CA ILE A 46 7.92 0.44 -7.76
C ILE A 46 9.15 0.85 -6.95
N GLN A 47 10.25 1.15 -7.63
CA GLN A 47 11.45 1.71 -6.99
C GLN A 47 11.34 3.24 -6.99
N CYS A 48 11.58 3.85 -5.84
CA CYS A 48 11.54 5.30 -5.65
C CYS A 48 12.97 5.85 -5.47
N GLN A 49 13.19 7.11 -5.86
CA GLN A 49 14.48 7.78 -5.70
C GLN A 49 14.63 8.35 -4.29
N ALA A 50 13.62 9.04 -3.78
CA ALA A 50 13.55 9.56 -2.42
C ALA A 50 12.45 8.88 -1.58
N LEU A 51 12.52 9.06 -0.26
CA LEU A 51 11.51 8.56 0.67
C LEU A 51 10.20 9.34 0.54
N ASP A 52 10.26 10.65 0.27
CA ASP A 52 9.09 11.50 0.03
C ASP A 52 8.29 11.02 -1.21
N ASP A 53 8.98 10.66 -2.30
CA ASP A 53 8.34 10.04 -3.47
C ASP A 53 7.59 8.76 -3.07
N ALA A 54 8.23 7.89 -2.29
CA ALA A 54 7.62 6.64 -1.84
C ALA A 54 6.40 6.87 -0.94
N GLN A 55 6.44 7.88 -0.06
CA GLN A 55 5.32 8.28 0.78
C GLN A 55 4.15 8.82 -0.04
N ARG A 56 4.40 9.66 -1.04
CA ARG A 56 3.35 10.18 -1.95
C ARG A 56 2.75 9.07 -2.82
N MET A 57 3.58 8.17 -3.36
CA MET A 57 3.12 6.99 -4.10
C MET A 57 2.30 6.04 -3.22
N HIS A 58 2.64 5.92 -1.94
CA HIS A 58 1.86 5.14 -0.96
C HIS A 58 0.50 5.77 -0.68
N GLN A 59 0.44 7.08 -0.45
CA GLN A 59 -0.82 7.81 -0.30
C GLN A 59 -1.71 7.67 -1.55
N ALA A 60 -1.15 7.80 -2.74
CA ALA A 60 -1.86 7.59 -4.02
C ALA A 60 -2.44 6.17 -4.15
N ALA A 61 -1.69 5.15 -3.73
CA ALA A 61 -2.11 3.75 -3.72
C ALA A 61 -3.23 3.48 -2.69
N VAL A 62 -3.07 3.96 -1.45
CA VAL A 62 -4.08 3.82 -0.39
C VAL A 62 -5.39 4.51 -0.79
N ALA A 63 -5.32 5.73 -1.32
CA ALA A 63 -6.48 6.48 -1.81
C ALA A 63 -7.22 5.78 -2.96
N ALA A 64 -6.50 5.03 -3.81
CA ALA A 64 -7.10 4.25 -4.89
C ALA A 64 -7.79 2.94 -4.43
N GLY A 65 -7.48 2.46 -3.23
CA GLY A 65 -8.02 1.22 -2.64
C GLY A 65 -6.98 0.14 -2.31
N PHE A 66 -5.69 0.40 -2.53
CA PHE A 66 -4.59 -0.53 -2.23
C PHE A 66 -4.10 -0.37 -0.79
N ARG A 67 -4.98 -0.60 0.20
CA ARG A 67 -4.70 -0.36 1.63
C ARG A 67 -3.59 -1.24 2.23
N ASN A 68 -3.25 -2.37 1.58
CA ASN A 68 -2.19 -3.29 2.02
C ASN A 68 -0.84 -3.00 1.34
N SER A 69 -0.72 -1.80 0.79
CA SER A 69 0.53 -1.27 0.25
C SER A 69 1.48 -0.88 1.37
N GLY A 70 2.79 -1.00 1.13
CA GLY A 70 3.81 -0.66 2.12
C GLY A 70 5.13 -0.27 1.46
N ILE A 71 5.95 0.47 2.21
CA ILE A 71 7.28 0.92 1.80
C ILE A 71 8.32 0.01 2.47
N THR A 72 9.39 -0.32 1.77
CA THR A 72 10.54 -1.06 2.29
C THR A 72 11.81 -0.32 1.91
N VAL A 73 12.64 0.00 2.90
CA VAL A 73 13.96 0.59 2.71
C VAL A 73 14.99 -0.52 2.86
N GLY A 74 15.55 -0.95 1.73
CA GLY A 74 16.57 -2.00 1.68
C GLY A 74 17.98 -1.49 1.95
N LEU A 75 18.91 -2.44 2.07
CA LEU A 75 20.35 -2.17 2.15
C LEU A 75 20.80 -1.26 0.99
N LYS A 76 21.77 -0.38 1.27
CA LYS A 76 22.25 0.67 0.36
C LYS A 76 21.20 1.73 -0.03
N GLY A 77 20.14 1.89 0.79
CA GLY A 77 19.14 2.95 0.60
C GLY A 77 18.17 2.70 -0.55
N LYS A 78 18.00 1.45 -1.00
CA LYS A 78 17.03 1.12 -2.05
C LYS A 78 15.60 1.21 -1.51
N ILE A 79 14.85 2.22 -1.93
CA ILE A 79 13.45 2.41 -1.50
C ILE A 79 12.50 1.75 -2.50
N MET A 80 11.68 0.83 -2.00
CA MET A 80 10.65 0.14 -2.77
C MET A 80 9.27 0.39 -2.15
N ILE A 81 8.25 0.63 -2.98
CA ILE A 81 6.85 0.50 -2.60
C ILE A 81 6.26 -0.77 -3.22
N ALA A 82 5.55 -1.55 -2.41
CA ALA A 82 4.68 -2.63 -2.86
C ALA A 82 3.24 -2.11 -2.87
N VAL A 83 2.62 -2.02 -4.05
CA VAL A 83 1.20 -1.69 -4.24
C VAL A 83 0.40 -2.99 -4.30
N ARG A 84 -0.49 -3.20 -3.32
CA ARG A 84 -1.19 -4.48 -3.09
C ARG A 84 -2.58 -4.30 -2.51
N SER A 85 -3.44 -5.30 -2.72
CA SER A 85 -4.78 -5.35 -2.15
C SER A 85 -5.13 -6.74 -1.61
N THR A 86 -6.08 -6.82 -0.70
CA THR A 86 -6.57 -8.07 -0.08
C THR A 86 -7.83 -8.64 -0.72
N HIS A 87 -8.44 -7.96 -1.70
CA HIS A 87 -9.61 -8.53 -2.38
C HIS A 87 -9.19 -9.66 -3.31
N SER A 88 -9.14 -10.87 -2.80
CA SER A 88 -8.99 -12.11 -3.56
C SER A 88 -10.30 -12.89 -3.55
N LEU A 89 -10.31 -14.01 -4.26
CA LEU A 89 -11.25 -15.12 -4.10
C LEU A 89 -10.43 -16.39 -4.20
N GLU A 90 -10.67 -17.37 -3.34
CA GLU A 90 -10.08 -18.71 -3.44
C GLU A 90 -11.15 -19.70 -2.96
N ALA A 91 -11.50 -20.68 -3.80
CA ALA A 91 -12.59 -21.62 -3.55
C ALA A 91 -12.28 -22.99 -4.20
N PRO A 92 -12.23 -24.10 -3.44
CA PRO A 92 -12.06 -25.43 -4.01
C PRO A 92 -13.28 -25.80 -4.88
N LEU A 93 -13.02 -26.40 -6.05
CA LEU A 93 -14.02 -26.88 -6.99
C LEU A 93 -14.07 -28.40 -7.06
N SER A 94 -12.92 -29.08 -6.94
CA SER A 94 -12.83 -30.53 -6.98
C SER A 94 -11.78 -31.05 -5.99
N ASP A 95 -11.95 -32.30 -5.60
CA ASP A 95 -10.97 -33.11 -4.88
C ASP A 95 -10.97 -34.54 -5.44
N GLU A 96 -9.81 -35.19 -5.49
CA GLU A 96 -9.61 -36.51 -6.11
C GLU A 96 -10.22 -36.69 -7.54
N GLY A 97 -10.36 -35.59 -8.31
CA GLY A 97 -11.02 -35.60 -9.62
C GLY A 97 -12.56 -35.59 -9.60
N LYS A 98 -13.19 -35.51 -8.42
CA LYS A 98 -14.63 -35.33 -8.25
C LYS A 98 -14.94 -33.85 -8.04
N ILE A 99 -15.85 -33.30 -8.85
CA ILE A 99 -16.35 -31.94 -8.64
C ILE A 99 -17.22 -31.93 -7.37
N LEU A 100 -16.89 -31.07 -6.42
CA LEU A 100 -17.54 -30.95 -5.11
C LEU A 100 -18.66 -29.91 -5.08
N VAL A 101 -18.76 -29.09 -6.12
CA VAL A 101 -19.63 -27.91 -6.19
C VAL A 101 -20.81 -28.11 -7.13
N SER A 102 -21.94 -27.47 -6.84
CA SER A 102 -23.07 -27.42 -7.76
C SER A 102 -22.82 -26.46 -8.92
N GLN A 103 -23.54 -26.66 -10.02
CA GLN A 103 -23.53 -25.75 -11.17
C GLN A 103 -23.90 -24.31 -10.77
N GLU A 104 -24.91 -24.15 -9.91
CA GLU A 104 -25.31 -22.85 -9.38
C GLU A 104 -24.19 -22.16 -8.60
N TYR A 105 -23.39 -22.91 -7.84
CA TYR A 105 -22.23 -22.36 -7.15
C TYR A 105 -21.09 -21.98 -8.10
N LEU A 106 -20.84 -22.76 -9.18
CA LEU A 106 -19.89 -22.38 -10.24
C LEU A 106 -20.30 -21.05 -10.88
N LYS A 107 -21.58 -20.88 -11.21
CA LYS A 107 -22.13 -19.62 -11.72
C LYS A 107 -21.94 -18.46 -10.75
N TYR A 108 -22.26 -18.66 -9.47
CA TYR A 108 -22.05 -17.65 -8.42
C TYR A 108 -20.57 -17.25 -8.28
N LEU A 109 -19.65 -18.22 -8.28
CA LEU A 109 -18.21 -17.96 -8.24
C LEU A 109 -17.71 -17.22 -9.48
N THR A 110 -18.23 -17.55 -10.66
CA THR A 110 -17.92 -16.88 -11.94
C THR A 110 -18.28 -15.39 -11.87
N VAL A 111 -19.52 -15.08 -11.47
CA VAL A 111 -19.98 -13.69 -11.28
C VAL A 111 -19.15 -12.98 -10.20
N SER A 112 -18.87 -13.65 -9.08
CA SER A 112 -18.07 -13.09 -7.98
C SER A 112 -16.61 -12.80 -8.37
N ALA A 113 -15.99 -13.67 -9.18
CA ALA A 113 -14.65 -13.46 -9.71
C ALA A 113 -14.61 -12.28 -10.68
N ASN A 114 -15.57 -12.20 -11.61
CA ASN A 114 -15.68 -11.11 -12.57
C ASN A 114 -15.93 -9.75 -11.88
N GLY A 115 -16.79 -9.70 -10.86
CA GLY A 115 -17.00 -8.48 -10.07
C GLY A 115 -15.74 -8.02 -9.32
N LYS A 116 -14.94 -8.96 -8.77
CA LYS A 116 -13.63 -8.65 -8.17
C LYS A 116 -12.61 -8.19 -9.21
N MET A 117 -12.63 -8.74 -10.42
CA MET A 117 -11.78 -8.31 -11.54
C MET A 117 -12.12 -6.89 -12.00
N GLN A 118 -13.40 -6.55 -12.09
CA GLN A 118 -13.87 -5.19 -12.41
C GLN A 118 -13.41 -4.16 -11.37
N GLU A 119 -13.56 -4.45 -10.08
CA GLU A 119 -13.08 -3.55 -9.02
C GLU A 119 -11.54 -3.47 -8.97
N ASN A 120 -10.81 -4.51 -9.38
CA ASN A 120 -9.35 -4.41 -9.58
C ASN A 120 -9.01 -3.38 -10.67
N PHE A 121 -9.67 -3.45 -11.83
CA PHE A 121 -9.47 -2.46 -12.90
C PHE A 121 -9.86 -1.05 -12.46
N ALA A 122 -10.94 -0.89 -11.69
CA ALA A 122 -11.31 0.40 -11.11
C ALA A 122 -10.24 0.94 -10.13
N ARG A 123 -9.63 0.08 -9.29
CA ARG A 123 -8.49 0.44 -8.42
C ARG A 123 -7.27 0.86 -9.23
N ILE A 124 -6.91 0.10 -10.27
CA ILE A 124 -5.78 0.41 -11.17
C ILE A 124 -5.99 1.77 -11.83
N HIS A 125 -7.19 2.04 -12.35
CA HIS A 125 -7.52 3.32 -12.97
C HIS A 125 -7.40 4.48 -11.97
N ARG A 126 -8.01 4.36 -10.77
CA ARG A 126 -7.89 5.38 -9.71
C ARG A 126 -6.44 5.64 -9.32
N PHE A 127 -5.62 4.60 -9.20
CA PHE A 127 -4.20 4.72 -8.88
C PHE A 127 -3.43 5.45 -9.98
N HIS A 128 -3.66 5.10 -11.24
CA HIS A 128 -3.04 5.74 -12.39
C HIS A 128 -3.35 7.25 -12.47
N GLU A 129 -4.61 7.65 -12.25
CA GLU A 129 -4.96 9.08 -12.22
C GLU A 129 -4.36 9.81 -11.02
N ASN A 130 -4.31 9.18 -9.83
CA ASN A 130 -3.62 9.76 -8.67
C ASN A 130 -2.12 9.99 -8.94
N VAL A 131 -1.44 9.03 -9.60
CA VAL A 131 -0.02 9.14 -9.98
C VAL A 131 0.18 10.24 -11.03
N LYS A 132 -0.70 10.38 -12.03
CA LYS A 132 -0.65 11.49 -13.00
C LYS A 132 -0.76 12.85 -12.32
N LEU A 133 -1.64 13.00 -11.32
CA LEU A 133 -1.80 14.24 -10.57
C LEU A 133 -0.52 14.59 -9.79
N PHE A 134 0.09 13.61 -9.12
CA PHE A 134 1.38 13.76 -8.45
C PHE A 134 2.50 14.19 -9.40
N VAL A 135 2.64 13.54 -10.57
CA VAL A 135 3.65 13.89 -11.58
C VAL A 135 3.45 15.30 -12.13
N LYS A 136 2.19 15.73 -12.34
CA LYS A 136 1.89 17.11 -12.75
C LYS A 136 2.32 18.13 -11.68
N GLN A 137 2.10 17.84 -10.40
CA GLN A 137 2.51 18.73 -9.30
C GLN A 137 4.04 18.92 -9.25
N LEU A 138 4.82 17.85 -9.42
CA LEU A 138 6.28 17.91 -9.51
C LEU A 138 6.78 18.88 -10.60
N SER A 139 6.14 18.85 -11.78
CA SER A 139 6.49 19.73 -12.91
C SER A 139 6.21 21.23 -12.66
N ILE A 140 5.25 21.53 -11.78
CA ILE A 140 4.89 22.90 -11.41
C ILE A 140 5.87 23.43 -10.35
N SER A 141 6.19 22.65 -9.31
CA SER A 141 7.13 23.06 -8.25
C SER A 141 8.52 23.42 -8.80
N SER A 142 9.05 22.63 -9.74
CA SER A 142 10.35 22.90 -10.36
C SER A 142 10.41 24.20 -11.18
N SER A 143 9.26 24.76 -11.57
CA SER A 143 9.17 26.01 -12.32
C SER A 143 9.13 27.26 -11.43
N VAL A 144 8.83 27.11 -10.12
CA VAL A 144 8.63 28.24 -9.18
C VAL A 144 9.90 28.58 -8.39
N GLU A 145 10.86 27.67 -8.26
CA GLU A 145 12.11 27.90 -7.48
C GLU A 145 13.12 28.85 -8.16
N VAL A 146 12.82 29.40 -9.35
CA VAL A 146 13.75 30.19 -10.19
C VAL A 146 13.61 31.72 -10.06
N ASP A 147 13.16 32.28 -8.91
CA ASP A 147 13.48 33.69 -8.55
C ASP A 147 13.52 33.95 -7.03
N CYS A 148 14.56 33.47 -6.34
CA CYS A 148 14.86 33.84 -4.95
C CYS A 148 16.35 34.19 -4.70
N ARG A 149 17.02 34.84 -5.66
CA ARG A 149 18.41 35.36 -5.48
C ARG A 149 18.48 36.89 -5.38
N LYS A 150 17.59 37.50 -4.60
CA LYS A 150 17.63 38.94 -4.30
C LYS A 150 18.58 39.24 -3.13
N LYS A 151 19.64 39.96 -3.47
CA LYS A 151 20.80 40.41 -2.67
C LYS A 151 20.53 40.57 -1.16
N ARG A 152 21.29 39.83 -0.34
CA ARG A 152 21.52 40.15 1.08
C ARG A 152 22.12 41.56 1.19
N LYS A 153 21.39 42.52 1.76
CA LYS A 153 21.95 43.77 2.28
C LYS A 153 22.41 43.52 3.71
N ASN A 154 23.63 43.93 4.05
CA ASN A 154 24.16 43.80 5.41
C ASN A 154 23.35 44.68 6.39
N PRO A 155 22.94 44.16 7.56
CA PRO A 155 22.43 45.01 8.64
C PRO A 155 23.56 45.89 9.20
N ALA A 156 23.25 47.16 9.47
CA ALA A 156 24.22 48.11 10.02
C ALA A 156 24.51 47.84 11.50
N LYS A 157 25.74 48.15 11.94
CA LYS A 157 26.17 48.03 13.34
C LYS A 157 25.36 48.96 14.25
N VAL A 158 24.76 48.42 15.31
CA VAL A 158 24.30 49.19 16.48
C VAL A 158 25.18 48.80 17.69
N LYS A 159 25.43 49.77 18.58
CA LYS A 159 26.52 49.74 19.57
C LYS A 159 26.12 49.06 20.89
N LYS A 160 27.12 48.55 21.63
CA LYS A 160 27.00 48.04 23.02
C LYS A 160 26.55 49.13 24.01
N ALA A 161 25.89 48.69 25.08
CA ALA A 161 25.94 49.27 26.42
C ALA A 161 25.83 48.13 27.48
N GLU A 162 26.49 48.25 28.63
CA GLU A 162 26.61 47.21 29.68
C GLU A 162 26.45 47.81 31.09
N ALA A 163 25.72 47.13 31.99
CA ALA A 163 25.81 47.09 33.49
C ALA A 163 24.51 46.44 34.06
N ASN A 164 24.50 45.35 34.85
CA ASN A 164 24.88 45.16 36.28
C ASN A 164 24.03 46.00 37.27
N LYS A 165 23.45 45.52 38.39
CA LYS A 165 23.55 44.25 39.19
C LYS A 165 22.34 44.09 40.16
N ASP A 166 22.07 42.86 40.65
CA ASP A 166 21.66 42.40 42.02
C ASP A 166 20.65 43.21 42.90
N VAL A 167 19.78 42.70 43.80
CA VAL A 167 19.34 41.35 44.29
C VAL A 167 18.07 41.55 45.19
N ASP A 168 17.12 40.60 45.25
CA ASP A 168 16.54 39.96 46.48
C ASP A 168 15.20 39.20 46.26
N ILE A 169 14.91 38.20 47.12
CA ILE A 169 13.76 37.25 47.05
C ILE A 169 12.97 37.30 48.38
N PRO A 170 11.64 37.04 48.42
CA PRO A 170 11.19 35.71 48.88
C PRO A 170 9.90 35.14 48.22
N ILE A 171 9.94 33.83 47.89
CA ILE A 171 9.03 32.72 48.30
C ILE A 171 7.56 33.15 48.61
N ASN A 172 6.46 32.64 48.02
CA ASN A 172 6.14 31.48 47.16
C ASN A 172 4.83 31.81 46.38
N CYS A 173 4.15 31.01 45.54
CA CYS A 173 4.19 29.59 45.09
C CYS A 173 3.55 29.53 43.66
N THR A 174 3.16 28.44 42.98
CA THR A 174 3.06 26.99 43.28
C THR A 174 3.22 26.15 41.98
N ASP A 175 3.53 24.87 42.14
CA ASP A 175 3.11 23.69 41.36
C ASP A 175 3.14 23.67 39.82
N ASN A 176 4.30 23.21 39.36
CA ASN A 176 4.51 21.95 38.62
C ASN A 176 5.14 22.08 37.23
N ASN A 177 6.33 21.47 37.14
CA ASN A 177 7.30 21.65 36.08
C ASN A 177 7.63 20.30 35.41
N THR A 178 7.84 20.36 34.10
CA THR A 178 8.67 19.45 33.26
C THR A 178 8.68 17.93 33.46
N PHE A 179 8.39 17.24 32.36
CA PHE A 179 9.33 16.35 31.65
C PHE A 179 10.27 15.47 32.48
N ASN A 180 10.19 14.15 32.24
CA ASN A 180 11.42 13.40 31.94
C ASN A 180 11.14 12.22 31.00
N SER A 181 12.21 11.73 30.37
CA SER A 181 12.20 10.64 29.39
C SER A 181 12.23 9.25 30.03
N ASP A 182 12.16 8.25 29.15
CA ASP A 182 12.55 6.84 29.30
C ASP A 182 11.38 5.86 29.52
N GLY A 183 11.28 4.84 28.65
CA GLY A 183 10.23 3.82 28.75
C GLY A 183 9.90 3.07 27.46
N ASP A 184 10.75 2.10 27.12
CA ASP A 184 10.42 0.83 26.45
C ASP A 184 9.67 0.79 25.10
N MET A 185 10.33 0.22 24.08
CA MET A 185 9.77 -0.07 22.76
C MET A 185 9.23 -1.51 22.74
N SER A 186 8.06 -1.73 23.32
CA SER A 186 7.46 -3.06 23.40
C SER A 186 6.93 -3.56 22.04
N LEU A 187 7.30 -4.79 21.69
CA LEU A 187 6.75 -5.51 20.54
C LEU A 187 5.27 -5.81 20.77
N PHE A 188 4.41 -5.39 19.83
CA PHE A 188 3.06 -5.94 19.73
C PHE A 188 3.09 -7.26 18.95
N LEU A 189 3.19 -8.36 19.68
CA LEU A 189 2.75 -9.68 19.22
C LEU A 189 1.21 -9.65 19.14
N PHE A 190 0.64 -10.08 18.02
CA PHE A 190 -0.81 -10.24 17.89
C PHE A 190 -1.21 -11.64 18.36
N ASP A 191 -1.78 -11.75 19.56
CA ASP A 191 -2.54 -12.93 19.96
C ASP A 191 -3.95 -12.88 19.34
N THR A 192 -4.33 -13.97 18.69
CA THR A 192 -5.71 -14.22 18.21
C THR A 192 -6.34 -15.33 19.05
N PRO A 193 -7.50 -15.11 19.70
CA PRO A 193 -8.26 -16.20 20.33
C PRO A 193 -9.07 -16.98 19.29
N SER A 194 -9.24 -18.27 19.59
CA SER A 194 -10.01 -19.29 18.85
C SER A 194 -11.52 -19.10 18.90
#